data_AF-A0A9W7E7R2-F1
#
_entry.id   AF-A0A9W7E7R2-F1
#
_cell.length_a   1.000
_cell.length_b   1.000
_cell.length_c   1.000
_cell.angle_alpha   90.00
_cell.angle_beta   90.00
_cell.angle_gamma   90.00
#
_symmetry.space_group_name_H-M   'P 1'
#
loop_
_entity.id
_entity.type
_entity.pdbx_description
1 polymer ?
#
loop_
_entity_poly.entity_id
_entity_poly.type
_entity_poly.pdbx_seq_one_letter_code
_entity_poly.pdbx_strand_id
1 'polypeptide(L)'
;MKAANDAYRVAKGAEHEKDTEVGPMMEMTIGKCVEMFAESIPGIIIQTSAILSEIESGDEVSKWSIISLAVLILTTGFVSATLSYDWDTDPKNRAKVPDFYGYIPDPPRVWAAMLMSLMAISSVKVLLTALLVVCLGYINSSYILYFIGGDMMFYLGLKAVRGDFRYWLRIDGLSGFGDIAVS
;
A
#
# COMPACT_ATOMS: atom_id res chain seq x y z
N MET A 1 21.20 8.13 9.78
CA MET A 1 20.27 9.26 9.56
C MET A 1 19.93 9.47 8.07
N LYS A 2 19.69 8.39 7.31
CA LYS A 2 19.35 8.48 5.87
C LYS A 2 17.87 8.82 5.65
N ALA A 3 16.96 8.16 6.38
CA ALA A 3 15.51 8.39 6.28
C ALA A 3 15.08 9.82 6.63
N ALA A 4 15.66 10.43 7.67
CA ALA A 4 15.35 11.81 8.05
C ALA A 4 15.81 12.83 7.00
N ASN A 5 16.98 12.58 6.40
CA ASN A 5 17.52 13.45 5.36
C ASN A 5 16.73 13.30 4.05
N ASP A 6 16.25 12.09 3.76
CA ASP A 6 15.40 11.82 2.59
C ASP A 6 14.01 12.43 2.72
N ALA A 7 13.37 12.29 3.89
CA ALA A 7 12.11 12.98 4.20
C ALA A 7 12.26 14.51 4.11
N TYR A 8 13.40 15.07 4.55
CA TYR A 8 13.69 16.50 4.41
C TYR A 8 13.83 16.93 2.94
N ARG A 9 14.46 16.10 2.09
CA ARG A 9 14.57 16.34 0.64
C ARG A 9 13.20 16.29 -0.06
N VAL A 10 12.35 15.33 0.31
CA VAL A 10 10.96 15.20 -0.18
C VAL A 10 10.13 16.43 0.22
N ALA A 11 10.19 16.85 1.49
CA ALA A 11 9.43 17.98 2.01
C ALA A 11 9.85 19.33 1.40
N LYS A 12 11.13 19.49 1.02
CA LYS A 12 11.61 20.69 0.33
C LYS A 12 11.26 20.74 -1.16
N GLY A 13 10.71 19.67 -1.72
CA GLY A 13 10.43 19.57 -3.16
C GLY A 13 11.69 19.72 -4.00
N ALA A 14 12.85 19.22 -3.52
CA ALA A 14 14.11 19.35 -4.22
C ALA A 14 13.97 18.83 -5.67
N GLU A 15 14.37 19.66 -6.64
CA GLU A 15 14.39 19.26 -8.06
C GLU A 15 15.24 18.01 -8.23
N HIS A 16 14.91 17.20 -9.25
CA HIS A 16 15.67 16.03 -9.65
C HIS A 16 17.16 16.38 -9.72
N GLU A 17 17.98 15.80 -8.83
CA GLU A 17 19.43 15.77 -9.04
C GLU A 17 19.68 15.08 -10.38
N LYS A 18 20.60 15.64 -11.19
CA LYS A 18 20.80 15.33 -12.62
C LYS A 18 21.10 13.85 -12.95
N ASP A 19 21.22 12.98 -11.94
CA ASP A 19 21.52 11.55 -12.05
C ASP A 19 20.49 10.64 -11.35
N THR A 20 19.32 11.15 -10.94
CA THR A 20 18.29 10.36 -10.24
C THR A 20 17.01 10.22 -11.08
N GLU A 21 16.80 9.04 -11.66
CA GLU A 21 15.63 8.72 -12.51
C GLU A 21 14.31 8.65 -11.72
N VAL A 22 14.38 8.40 -10.41
CA VAL A 22 13.23 8.25 -9.50
C VAL A 22 13.08 9.51 -8.64
N GLY A 23 11.89 10.11 -8.63
CA GLY A 23 11.62 11.27 -7.79
C GLY A 23 11.72 10.92 -6.29
N PRO A 24 12.16 11.84 -5.41
CA PRO A 24 12.31 11.57 -3.98
C PRO A 24 11.05 11.02 -3.30
N MET A 25 9.87 11.52 -3.69
CA MET A 25 8.58 11.04 -3.16
C MET A 25 8.31 9.57 -3.55
N MET A 26 8.71 9.18 -4.76
CA MET A 26 8.57 7.80 -5.24
C MET A 26 9.59 6.88 -4.56
N GLU A 27 10.83 7.32 -4.34
CA GLU A 27 11.84 6.57 -3.57
C GLU A 27 11.35 6.28 -2.14
N MET A 28 10.83 7.29 -1.44
CA MET A 28 10.24 7.13 -0.11
C MET A 28 9.02 6.20 -0.11
N THR A 29 8.14 6.33 -1.12
CA THR A 29 6.95 5.48 -1.25
C THR A 29 7.36 4.02 -1.43
N ILE A 30 8.28 3.73 -2.35
CA ILE A 30 8.79 2.37 -2.59
C ILE A 30 9.42 1.81 -1.32
N GLY A 31 10.27 2.60 -0.64
CA GLY A 31 10.90 2.19 0.62
C GLY A 31 9.88 1.76 1.68
N LYS A 32 8.88 2.61 1.94
CA LYS A 32 7.80 2.31 2.90
C LYS A 32 6.94 1.12 2.48
N CYS A 33 6.66 0.96 1.19
CA CYS A 33 5.94 -0.22 0.69
C CYS A 33 6.72 -1.51 0.91
N VAL A 34 8.03 -1.50 0.68
CA VAL A 34 8.91 -2.65 0.91
C VAL A 34 8.99 -2.97 2.40
N GLU A 35 9.14 -1.97 3.27
CA GLU A 35 9.13 -2.15 4.73
C GLU A 35 7.79 -2.75 5.21
N MET A 36 6.66 -2.22 4.72
CA MET A 36 5.34 -2.74 5.06
C MET A 36 5.15 -4.19 4.61
N PHE A 37 5.64 -4.56 3.43
CA PHE A 37 5.52 -5.93 2.90
C PHE A 37 6.46 -6.92 3.57
N ALA A 38 7.71 -6.53 3.82
CA ALA A 38 8.74 -7.42 4.34
C ALA A 38 8.65 -7.60 5.87
N GLU A 39 8.22 -6.60 6.60
CA GLU A 39 8.25 -6.61 8.08
C GLU A 39 6.85 -6.48 8.68
N SER A 40 6.11 -5.43 8.33
CA SER A 40 4.86 -5.11 9.03
C SER A 40 3.77 -6.16 8.77
N ILE A 41 3.51 -6.53 7.51
CA ILE A 41 2.47 -7.50 7.16
C ILE A 41 2.77 -8.91 7.71
N PRO A 42 3.98 -9.48 7.55
CA PRO A 42 4.32 -10.77 8.14
C PRO A 42 4.23 -10.74 9.67
N GLY A 43 4.69 -9.66 10.30
CA GLY A 43 4.59 -9.47 11.75
C GLY A 43 3.14 -9.49 12.24
N ILE A 44 2.23 -8.81 11.55
CA ILE A 44 0.79 -8.81 11.88
C ILE A 44 0.21 -10.22 11.76
N ILE A 45 0.52 -10.95 10.70
CA ILE A 45 0.01 -12.32 10.48
C ILE A 45 0.49 -13.25 11.61
N ILE A 46 1.78 -13.24 11.93
CA ILE A 46 2.35 -14.09 12.99
C ILE A 46 1.73 -13.77 14.35
N GLN A 47 1.63 -12.49 14.71
CA GLN A 47 1.01 -12.07 15.98
C GLN A 47 -0.48 -12.46 16.05
N THR A 48 -1.20 -12.34 14.93
CA THR A 48 -2.60 -12.77 14.84
C THR A 48 -2.74 -14.29 14.97
N SER A 49 -1.86 -15.06 14.34
CA SER A 49 -1.83 -16.53 14.48
C SER A 49 -1.52 -16.96 15.91
N ALA A 50 -0.54 -16.33 16.57
CA ALA A 50 -0.17 -16.65 17.95
C ALA A 50 -1.35 -16.43 18.92
N ILE A 51 -2.02 -15.27 18.81
CA ILE A 51 -3.21 -14.98 19.62
C ILE A 51 -4.32 -16.00 19.36
N LEU A 52 -4.54 -16.40 18.10
CA LEU A 52 -5.56 -17.39 17.78
C LEU A 52 -5.23 -18.79 18.35
N SER A 53 -3.97 -19.20 18.32
CA SER A 53 -3.53 -20.47 18.92
C SER A 53 -3.67 -20.49 20.45
N GLU A 54 -3.40 -19.37 21.13
CA GLU A 54 -3.64 -19.20 22.57
C GLU A 54 -5.14 -19.35 22.90
N ILE A 55 -6.00 -18.69 22.12
CA ILE A 55 -7.47 -18.77 22.27
C ILE A 55 -7.97 -20.21 22.09
N GLU A 56 -7.49 -20.92 21.07
CA GLU A 56 -7.91 -22.31 20.78
C GLU A 56 -7.47 -23.29 21.87
N SER A 57 -6.26 -23.12 22.39
CA SER A 57 -5.70 -23.98 23.45
C SER A 57 -6.37 -23.77 24.81
N GLY A 58 -7.21 -22.72 24.94
CA GLY A 58 -7.85 -22.33 26.20
C GLY A 58 -6.89 -21.64 27.19
N ASP A 59 -5.71 -21.22 26.72
CA ASP A 59 -4.73 -20.50 27.52
C ASP A 59 -5.11 -19.01 27.66
N GLU A 60 -4.61 -18.36 28.71
CA GLU A 60 -4.80 -16.92 28.87
C GLU A 60 -4.05 -16.15 27.78
N VAL A 61 -4.81 -15.47 26.91
CA VAL A 61 -4.23 -14.61 25.88
C VAL A 61 -3.38 -13.51 26.50
N SER A 62 -2.13 -13.42 26.06
CA SER A 62 -1.22 -12.40 26.57
C SER A 62 -1.71 -11.00 26.21
N LYS A 63 -1.99 -10.17 27.23
CA LYS A 63 -2.38 -8.76 27.06
C LYS A 63 -1.36 -7.97 26.23
N TRP A 64 -0.08 -8.31 26.36
CA TRP A 64 1.00 -7.67 25.63
C TRP A 64 0.94 -7.98 24.13
N SER A 65 0.55 -9.20 23.75
CA SER A 65 0.38 -9.59 22.35
C SER A 65 -0.74 -8.78 21.68
N ILE A 66 -1.88 -8.61 22.37
CA ILE A 66 -3.00 -7.81 21.86
C ILE A 66 -2.60 -6.33 21.67
N ILE A 67 -1.90 -5.76 22.66
CA ILE A 67 -1.44 -4.37 22.59
C ILE A 67 -0.43 -4.20 21.45
N SER A 68 0.53 -5.13 21.32
CA SER A 68 1.53 -5.09 20.23
C SER A 68 0.86 -5.16 18.86
N LEU A 69 -0.11 -6.07 18.68
CA LEU A 69 -0.88 -6.20 17.46
C LEU A 69 -1.66 -4.92 17.14
N ALA A 70 -2.31 -4.31 18.14
CA ALA A 70 -3.03 -3.06 17.97
C ALA A 70 -2.11 -1.92 17.51
N VAL A 71 -0.92 -1.78 18.13
CA VAL A 71 0.06 -0.76 17.75
C VAL A 71 0.57 -1.00 16.32
N LEU A 72 0.84 -2.24 15.94
CA LEU A 72 1.35 -2.57 14.60
C LEU A 72 0.31 -2.28 13.51
N ILE A 73 -0.95 -2.64 13.74
CA ILE A 73 -2.06 -2.34 12.82
C ILE A 73 -2.25 -0.83 12.68
N LEU A 74 -2.27 -0.10 13.79
CA LEU A 74 -2.44 1.37 13.77
C LEU A 74 -1.26 2.06 13.08
N THR A 75 -0.03 1.62 13.36
CA THR A 75 1.18 2.19 12.72
C THR A 75 1.17 1.94 11.22
N THR A 76 0.78 0.73 10.80
CA THR A 76 0.65 0.37 9.37
C THR A 76 -0.43 1.20 8.69
N GLY A 77 -1.59 1.37 9.35
CA GLY A 77 -2.68 2.22 8.86
C GLY A 77 -2.28 3.71 8.80
N PHE A 78 -1.50 4.18 9.76
CA PHE A 78 -0.97 5.54 9.78
C PHE A 78 0.01 5.78 8.62
N VAL A 79 0.98 4.88 8.40
CA VAL A 79 1.91 4.97 7.26
C VAL A 79 1.14 4.98 5.93
N SER A 80 0.15 4.10 5.77
CA SER A 80 -0.72 4.07 4.59
C SER A 80 -1.49 5.38 4.37
N ALA A 81 -2.03 5.97 5.46
CA ALA A 81 -2.74 7.24 5.39
C ALA A 81 -1.80 8.41 5.03
N THR A 82 -0.58 8.43 5.57
CA THR A 82 0.42 9.47 5.23
C THR A 82 0.89 9.37 3.78
N LEU A 83 1.10 8.17 3.24
CA LEU A 83 1.43 7.99 1.83
C LEU A 83 0.30 8.47 0.92
N SER A 84 -0.95 8.14 1.27
CA SER A 84 -2.13 8.58 0.51
C SER A 84 -2.26 10.11 0.55
N TYR A 85 -1.96 10.73 1.70
CA TYR A 85 -1.95 12.18 1.85
C TYR A 85 -0.87 12.86 1.00
N ASP A 86 0.36 12.34 1.01
CA ASP A 86 1.48 12.89 0.24
C ASP A 86 1.19 12.87 -1.28
N TRP A 87 0.61 11.77 -1.78
CA TRP A 87 0.24 11.63 -3.18
C TRP A 87 -0.96 12.51 -3.57
N ASP A 88 -1.96 12.63 -2.68
CA ASP A 88 -3.13 13.49 -2.93
C ASP A 88 -2.77 14.97 -2.97
N THR A 89 -1.84 15.41 -2.12
CA THR A 89 -1.51 16.83 -1.93
C THR A 89 -0.47 17.34 -2.92
N ASP A 90 0.17 16.46 -3.71
CA ASP A 90 1.16 16.86 -4.71
C ASP A 90 0.50 17.74 -5.81
N PRO A 91 0.96 19.00 -6.00
CA PRO A 91 0.46 19.89 -7.04
C PRO A 91 0.57 19.31 -8.45
N LYS A 92 1.60 18.50 -8.74
CA LYS A 92 1.79 17.87 -10.06
C LYS A 92 0.73 16.81 -10.33
N ASN A 93 0.33 16.06 -9.31
CA ASN A 93 -0.66 15.00 -9.44
C ASN A 93 -2.08 15.57 -9.53
N ARG A 94 -2.39 16.58 -8.71
CA ARG A 94 -3.65 17.35 -8.78
C ARG A 94 -3.87 18.01 -10.15
N ALA A 95 -2.81 18.51 -10.77
CA ALA A 95 -2.90 19.11 -12.10
C ALA A 95 -3.13 18.07 -13.23
N LYS A 96 -2.60 16.85 -13.08
CA LYS A 96 -2.71 15.80 -14.11
C LYS A 96 -4.03 15.05 -14.07
N VAL A 97 -4.54 14.74 -12.87
CA VAL A 97 -5.76 13.94 -12.69
C VAL A 97 -6.64 14.55 -11.59
N PRO A 98 -7.29 15.70 -11.85
CA PRO A 98 -8.06 16.44 -10.84
C PRO A 98 -9.32 15.70 -10.36
N ASP A 99 -9.83 14.73 -11.14
CA ASP A 99 -10.98 13.91 -10.72
C ASP A 99 -10.62 12.86 -9.66
N PHE A 100 -9.33 12.52 -9.55
CA PHE A 100 -8.83 11.48 -8.65
C PHE A 100 -8.10 12.06 -7.43
N TYR A 101 -7.32 13.13 -7.63
CA TYR A 101 -6.57 13.83 -6.58
C TYR A 101 -7.23 15.14 -6.18
N GLY A 102 -7.08 15.55 -4.93
CA GLY A 102 -7.74 16.73 -4.36
C GLY A 102 -8.92 16.39 -3.45
N TYR A 103 -9.06 15.12 -3.04
CA TYR A 103 -10.11 14.76 -2.10
C TYR A 103 -9.83 15.29 -0.69
N ILE A 104 -8.58 15.61 -0.34
CA ILE A 104 -8.21 16.14 0.97
C ILE A 104 -8.42 17.67 1.02
N PRO A 105 -9.33 18.16 1.88
CA PRO A 105 -9.74 19.55 1.92
C PRO A 105 -8.80 20.38 2.80
N ASP A 106 -8.67 21.66 2.46
CA ASP A 106 -7.76 22.60 3.13
C ASP A 106 -8.09 22.96 4.60
N PRO A 107 -9.37 22.99 5.07
CA PRO A 107 -9.66 23.37 6.44
C PRO A 107 -9.07 22.37 7.45
N PRO A 108 -8.34 22.84 8.49
CA PRO A 108 -7.54 21.97 9.36
C PRO A 108 -8.36 20.93 10.13
N ARG A 109 -9.62 21.25 10.47
CA ARG A 109 -10.52 20.31 11.17
C ARG A 109 -10.99 19.17 10.27
N VAL A 110 -11.29 19.47 9.00
CA VAL A 110 -11.78 18.49 8.03
C VAL A 110 -10.62 17.63 7.52
N TRP A 111 -9.45 18.25 7.32
CA TRP A 111 -8.19 17.57 7.06
C TRP A 111 -7.88 16.49 8.10
N ALA A 112 -7.88 16.85 9.40
CA ALA A 112 -7.59 15.90 10.46
C ALA A 112 -8.63 14.76 10.53
N ALA A 113 -9.91 15.09 10.32
CA ALA A 113 -10.98 14.09 10.27
C ALA A 113 -10.79 13.09 9.11
N MET A 114 -10.35 13.56 7.94
CA MET A 114 -10.06 12.69 6.80
C MET A 114 -8.80 11.86 6.98
N LEU A 115 -7.75 12.42 7.57
CA LEU A 115 -6.57 11.65 7.90
C LEU A 115 -6.89 10.53 8.90
N MET A 116 -7.70 10.82 9.93
CA MET A 116 -8.18 9.81 10.88
C MET A 116 -9.06 8.75 10.21
N SER A 117 -9.95 9.13 9.29
CA SER A 117 -10.80 8.16 8.59
C SER A 117 -10.02 7.27 7.64
N LEU A 118 -9.04 7.82 6.90
CA LEU A 118 -8.12 7.05 6.05
C LEU A 118 -7.30 6.06 6.88
N MET A 119 -6.76 6.50 8.01
CA MET A 119 -6.03 5.65 8.94
C MET A 119 -6.92 4.53 9.49
N ALA A 120 -8.16 4.84 9.88
CA ALA A 120 -9.11 3.86 10.40
C ALA A 120 -9.49 2.81 9.34
N ILE A 121 -9.85 3.24 8.12
CA ILE A 121 -10.19 2.33 7.01
C ILE A 121 -8.99 1.43 6.68
N SER A 122 -7.79 2.00 6.60
CA SER A 122 -6.56 1.25 6.31
C SER A 122 -6.27 0.22 7.41
N SER A 123 -6.37 0.63 8.67
CA SER A 123 -6.16 -0.24 9.84
C SER A 123 -7.16 -1.41 9.85
N VAL A 124 -8.44 -1.13 9.61
CA VAL A 124 -9.50 -2.15 9.55
C VAL A 124 -9.25 -3.11 8.39
N LYS A 125 -8.86 -2.61 7.21
CA LYS A 125 -8.55 -3.48 6.06
C LYS A 125 -7.37 -4.41 6.35
N VAL A 126 -6.32 -3.91 6.98
CA VAL A 126 -5.15 -4.71 7.36
C VAL A 126 -5.55 -5.80 8.36
N LEU A 127 -6.33 -5.44 9.39
CA LEU A 127 -6.86 -6.40 10.38
C LEU A 127 -7.73 -7.48 9.72
N LEU A 128 -8.68 -7.09 8.88
CA LEU A 128 -9.55 -8.02 8.16
C LEU A 128 -8.76 -8.99 7.29
N THR A 129 -7.75 -8.48 6.58
CA THR A 129 -6.90 -9.32 5.71
C THR A 129 -6.07 -10.30 6.55
N ALA A 130 -5.49 -9.85 7.66
CA ALA A 130 -4.72 -10.70 8.55
C ALA A 130 -5.57 -11.81 9.16
N LEU A 131 -6.74 -11.47 9.71
CA LEU A 131 -7.68 -12.46 10.25
C LEU A 131 -8.14 -13.47 9.19
N LEU A 132 -8.47 -13.00 7.98
CA LEU A 132 -8.92 -13.87 6.90
C LEU A 132 -7.81 -14.84 6.47
N VAL A 133 -6.57 -14.37 6.31
CA VAL A 133 -5.43 -15.23 5.95
C VAL A 133 -5.18 -16.28 7.03
N VAL A 134 -5.22 -15.89 8.31
CA VAL A 134 -5.03 -16.81 9.44
C VAL A 134 -6.16 -17.84 9.49
N CYS A 135 -7.43 -17.42 9.45
CA CYS A 135 -8.58 -18.33 9.48
C CYS A 135 -8.60 -19.29 8.29
N LEU A 136 -8.28 -18.82 7.07
CA LEU A 136 -8.16 -19.70 5.90
C LEU A 136 -7.00 -20.69 6.05
N GLY A 137 -5.89 -20.26 6.65
CA GLY A 137 -4.75 -21.12 6.96
C GLY A 137 -5.09 -22.28 7.87
N TYR A 138 -5.96 -22.08 8.87
CA TYR A 138 -6.44 -23.13 9.75
C TYR A 138 -7.30 -24.19 9.03
N ILE A 139 -8.07 -23.78 8.02
CA ILE A 139 -8.91 -24.71 7.24
C ILE A 139 -8.05 -25.50 6.25
N ASN A 140 -7.34 -24.79 5.36
CA ASN A 140 -6.40 -25.39 4.41
C ASN A 140 -5.47 -24.31 3.86
N SER A 141 -4.16 -24.56 3.93
CA SER A 141 -3.13 -23.64 3.42
C SER A 141 -3.33 -23.25 1.93
N SER A 142 -3.92 -24.14 1.12
CA SER A 142 -4.19 -23.87 -0.30
C SER A 142 -5.21 -22.74 -0.52
N TYR A 143 -6.13 -22.50 0.42
CA TYR A 143 -7.12 -21.42 0.31
C TYR A 143 -6.49 -20.03 0.39
N ILE A 144 -5.34 -19.89 1.07
CA ILE A 144 -4.60 -18.63 1.11
C ILE A 144 -4.14 -18.24 -0.30
N LEU A 145 -3.61 -19.20 -1.07
CA LEU A 145 -3.18 -18.97 -2.45
C LEU A 145 -4.35 -18.61 -3.36
N TYR A 146 -5.52 -19.25 -3.19
CA TYR A 146 -6.72 -18.88 -3.94
C TYR A 146 -7.21 -17.47 -3.59
N PHE A 147 -7.14 -17.06 -2.32
CA PHE A 147 -7.52 -15.71 -1.91
C PHE A 147 -6.60 -14.65 -2.51
N ILE A 148 -5.27 -14.82 -2.38
CA ILE A 148 -4.28 -13.89 -2.95
C ILE A 148 -4.37 -13.88 -4.48
N GLY A 149 -4.43 -15.06 -5.09
CA GLY A 149 -4.57 -15.22 -6.54
C GLY A 149 -5.86 -14.58 -7.06
N GLY A 150 -6.97 -14.74 -6.33
CA GLY A 150 -8.27 -14.13 -6.66
C GLY A 150 -8.23 -12.61 -6.61
N ASP A 151 -7.67 -12.02 -5.55
CA ASP A 151 -7.53 -10.57 -5.40
C ASP A 151 -6.65 -9.98 -6.51
N MET A 152 -5.52 -10.65 -6.80
CA MET A 152 -4.62 -10.26 -7.90
C MET A 152 -5.26 -10.44 -9.27
N MET A 153 -5.97 -11.56 -9.52
CA MET A 153 -6.68 -11.77 -10.78
C MET A 153 -7.79 -10.75 -10.98
N PHE A 154 -8.50 -10.37 -9.93
CA PHE A 154 -9.53 -9.32 -10.00
C PHE A 154 -8.91 -7.96 -10.33
N TYR A 155 -7.84 -7.58 -9.63
CA TYR A 155 -7.10 -6.34 -9.91
C TYR A 155 -6.55 -6.31 -11.35
N LEU A 156 -5.86 -7.38 -11.77
CA LEU A 156 -5.29 -7.49 -13.12
C LEU A 156 -6.38 -7.56 -14.19
N GLY A 157 -7.52 -8.19 -13.91
CA GLY A 157 -8.68 -8.22 -14.79
C GLY A 157 -9.26 -6.82 -15.03
N LEU A 158 -9.44 -6.03 -13.96
CA LEU A 158 -9.86 -4.63 -14.09
C LEU A 158 -8.85 -3.78 -14.87
N LYS A 159 -7.56 -4.04 -14.64
CA LYS A 159 -6.46 -3.38 -15.38
C LYS A 159 -6.43 -3.80 -16.86
N ALA A 160 -6.81 -5.04 -17.18
CA ALA A 160 -6.92 -5.56 -18.55
C ALA A 160 -8.02 -4.86 -19.32
N VAL A 161 -9.21 -4.75 -18.70
CA VAL A 161 -10.38 -4.10 -19.30
C VAL A 161 -10.11 -2.63 -19.59
N ARG A 162 -9.36 -1.95 -18.73
CA ARG A 162 -8.97 -0.53 -18.91
C ARG A 162 -7.86 -0.32 -19.95
N GLY A 163 -7.27 -1.38 -20.50
CA GLY A 163 -6.18 -1.28 -21.48
C GLY A 163 -4.83 -0.81 -20.89
N ASP A 164 -4.73 -0.76 -19.56
CA ASP A 164 -3.65 -0.06 -18.84
C ASP A 164 -2.34 -0.87 -18.73
N PHE A 165 -2.32 -2.09 -19.28
CA PHE A 165 -1.08 -2.89 -19.39
C PHE A 165 -0.06 -2.28 -20.37
N ARG A 166 -0.50 -1.43 -21.31
CA ARG A 166 0.37 -0.79 -22.32
C ARG A 166 1.40 0.17 -21.71
N TYR A 167 1.09 0.78 -20.57
CA TYR A 167 1.97 1.79 -19.97
C TYR A 167 3.19 1.20 -19.23
N TRP A 168 3.04 0.00 -18.65
CA TRP A 168 4.11 -0.67 -17.87
C TRP A 168 4.97 -1.63 -18.70
N LEU A 169 4.46 -2.13 -19.83
CA LEU A 169 5.20 -2.92 -20.82
C LEU A 169 5.20 -2.14 -22.13
N ARG A 170 6.14 -1.19 -22.30
CA ARG A 170 6.48 -0.66 -23.63
C ARG A 170 7.15 -1.76 -24.44
N ILE A 171 6.37 -2.70 -24.96
CA ILE A 171 6.79 -3.57 -26.06
C ILE A 171 6.60 -2.77 -27.36
N ASP A 172 7.21 -1.59 -27.44
CA ASP A 172 7.29 -0.82 -28.70
C ASP A 172 8.43 -1.35 -29.59
N GLY A 173 9.13 -2.41 -29.15
CA GLY A 173 10.27 -3.00 -29.86
C GLY A 173 9.97 -4.26 -30.67
N LEU A 174 8.74 -4.81 -30.63
CA LEU A 174 8.42 -6.08 -31.32
C LEU A 174 7.25 -6.01 -32.31
N SER A 175 6.70 -4.81 -32.57
CA SER A 175 5.73 -4.57 -33.65
C SER A 175 6.26 -3.66 -34.76
N GLY A 176 7.56 -3.35 -34.78
CA GLY A 176 8.23 -2.59 -35.85
C GLY A 176 8.51 -3.38 -37.14
N PHE A 177 7.75 -4.44 -37.42
CA PHE A 177 7.84 -5.23 -38.67
C PHE A 177 6.49 -5.35 -39.39
N GLY A 178 5.59 -4.38 -39.19
CA GLY A 178 4.27 -4.31 -39.83
C GLY A 178 3.99 -3.02 -40.59
N ASP A 179 4.47 -1.87 -40.12
CA ASP A 179 4.11 -0.56 -40.69
C ASP A 179 5.11 -0.06 -41.75
N ILE A 180 5.54 -0.96 -42.63
CA ILE A 180 6.05 -0.61 -43.97
C ILE A 180 5.12 -1.22 -45.02
N ALA A 181 3.82 -0.97 -44.88
CA ALA A 181 2.85 -1.09 -45.94
C ALA A 181 1.53 -0.44 -45.49
N VAL A 182 1.44 0.88 -45.66
CA VAL A 182 0.40 1.57 -46.43
C VAL A 182 0.58 3.06 -46.16
N SER A 183 0.65 3.78 -47.28
CA SER A 183 0.73 5.22 -47.50
C SER A 183 -0.05 6.10 -46.52
#